data_AF-A0A258XZU5-F1
#
_entry.id   AF-A0A258XZU5-F1
#
_cell.length_a   1.000
_cell.length_b   1.000
_cell.length_c   1.000
_cell.angle_alpha   90.00
_cell.angle_beta   90.00
_cell.angle_gamma   90.00
#
_symmetry.space_group_name_H-M   'P 1'
#
loop_
_entity.id
_entity.type
_entity.pdbx_description
1 polymer ?
#
loop_
_entity_poly.entity_id
_entity_poly.type
_entity_poly.pdbx_seq_one_letter_code
_entity_poly.pdbx_strand_id
1 'polypeptide(L)'
;MEQADIPLLLRPGTDGALACAIMHVLFRDGLADRDYLARYANGTDELEDHLRTRDPHWAAVITGLEAAEIEAYAALVGQTPRAYFRLGYGLSRSRNGAVNMHAVACIPVVSGAWQHEGGGAFHSNTGIYQLRKGMIEGLDRRDASTRALDQSRIGAILCGEEEVLWGGPPVKALFIQNTNPLSVAPDQEKVRRGFAREDLFVAVHEQFMTDTARCSP
;
A
#
# COMPACT_ATOMS: atom_id res chain seq x y z
N MET A 1 -2.19 12.55 -18.18
CA MET A 1 -2.27 11.58 -19.29
C MET A 1 -1.52 12.06 -20.52
N GLU A 2 -1.46 13.36 -20.80
CA GLU A 2 -0.78 13.93 -21.98
C GLU A 2 0.68 13.52 -22.18
N GLN A 3 1.39 13.14 -21.11
CA GLN A 3 2.80 12.72 -21.17
C GLN A 3 3.01 11.20 -21.24
N ALA A 4 1.94 10.39 -21.17
CA ALA A 4 2.08 8.94 -21.16
C ALA A 4 2.00 8.39 -22.59
N ASP A 5 2.99 7.59 -22.99
CA ASP A 5 2.95 6.88 -24.28
C ASP A 5 1.82 5.84 -24.32
N ILE A 6 1.59 5.16 -23.20
CA ILE A 6 0.52 4.17 -23.03
C ILE A 6 -0.28 4.51 -21.76
N PRO A 7 -1.42 5.22 -21.90
CA PRO A 7 -2.32 5.43 -20.78
C PRO A 7 -3.17 4.19 -20.50
N LEU A 8 -2.99 3.56 -19.33
CA LEU A 8 -3.87 2.46 -18.87
C LEU A 8 -4.92 2.99 -17.89
N LEU A 9 -6.18 2.99 -18.30
CA LEU A 9 -7.33 3.43 -17.49
C LEU A 9 -8.07 2.25 -16.87
N LEU A 10 -7.45 1.62 -15.87
CA LEU A 10 -8.07 0.53 -15.12
C LEU A 10 -9.10 1.01 -14.09
N ARG A 11 -10.02 0.12 -13.74
CA ARG A 11 -10.98 0.31 -12.64
C ARG A 11 -10.23 0.45 -11.30
N PRO A 12 -10.65 1.38 -10.42
CA PRO A 12 -9.97 1.59 -9.14
C PRO A 12 -9.82 0.31 -8.29
N GLY A 13 -8.63 0.09 -7.74
CA GLY A 13 -8.33 -1.04 -6.85
C GLY A 13 -8.01 -2.37 -7.54
N THR A 14 -7.92 -2.38 -8.87
CA THR A 14 -7.67 -3.60 -9.68
C THR A 14 -6.21 -3.77 -10.11
N ASP A 15 -5.30 -2.96 -9.58
CA ASP A 15 -3.89 -2.91 -9.96
C ASP A 15 -3.16 -4.24 -9.76
N GLY A 16 -3.51 -5.00 -8.72
CA GLY A 16 -2.97 -6.34 -8.49
C GLY A 16 -3.31 -7.32 -9.62
N ALA A 17 -4.51 -7.22 -10.21
CA ALA A 17 -4.88 -8.07 -11.35
C ALA A 17 -4.06 -7.73 -12.60
N LEU A 18 -3.87 -6.43 -12.87
CA LEU A 18 -2.99 -5.97 -13.94
C LEU A 18 -1.54 -6.47 -13.73
N ALA A 19 -1.00 -6.33 -12.52
CA ALA A 19 0.34 -6.79 -12.19
C ALA A 19 0.51 -8.30 -12.40
N CYS A 20 -0.46 -9.11 -11.98
CA CYS A 20 -0.45 -10.54 -12.23
C CYS A 20 -0.45 -10.87 -13.72
N ALA A 21 -1.28 -10.21 -14.53
CA ALA A 21 -1.30 -10.46 -15.97
C ALA A 21 -0.03 -10.01 -16.69
N ILE A 22 0.59 -8.91 -16.25
CA ILE A 22 1.91 -8.51 -16.75
C ILE A 22 2.93 -9.61 -16.47
N MET A 23 3.04 -10.07 -15.21
CA MET A 23 4.00 -11.12 -14.85
C MET A 23 3.69 -12.45 -15.55
N HIS A 24 2.41 -12.79 -15.76
CA HIS A 24 2.02 -13.94 -16.57
C HIS A 24 2.63 -13.87 -17.97
N VAL A 25 2.48 -12.74 -18.66
CA VAL A 25 3.04 -12.53 -20.00
C VAL A 25 4.57 -12.64 -19.97
N LEU A 26 5.22 -12.06 -18.96
CA LEU A 26 6.68 -12.16 -18.82
C LEU A 26 7.17 -13.60 -18.71
N PHE A 27 6.52 -14.44 -17.88
CA PHE A 27 6.88 -15.86 -17.79
C PHE A 27 6.54 -16.64 -19.05
N ARG A 28 5.33 -16.43 -19.61
CA ARG A 28 4.83 -17.11 -20.81
C ARG A 28 5.74 -16.87 -22.02
N ASP A 29 6.21 -15.64 -22.20
CA ASP A 29 6.97 -15.22 -23.38
C ASP A 29 8.49 -15.30 -23.18
N GLY A 30 8.95 -15.83 -22.04
CA GLY A 30 10.38 -15.98 -21.74
C GLY A 30 11.09 -14.64 -21.48
N LEU A 31 10.36 -13.61 -21.06
CA LEU A 31 10.87 -12.28 -20.71
C LEU A 31 11.17 -12.13 -19.20
N ALA A 32 10.79 -13.10 -18.38
CA ALA A 32 11.17 -13.16 -16.97
C ALA A 32 12.67 -13.49 -16.84
N ASP A 33 13.40 -12.74 -15.99
CA ASP A 33 14.82 -12.95 -15.75
C ASP A 33 15.03 -14.13 -14.78
N ARG A 34 15.07 -15.35 -15.34
CA ARG A 34 15.21 -16.58 -14.56
C ARG A 34 16.53 -16.65 -13.77
N ASP A 35 17.62 -16.09 -14.29
CA ASP A 35 18.93 -16.09 -13.62
C ASP A 35 18.95 -15.14 -12.42
N TYR A 36 18.30 -13.98 -12.54
CA TYR A 36 18.10 -13.05 -11.42
C TYR A 36 17.19 -13.67 -10.36
N LEU A 37 16.05 -14.21 -10.79
CA LEU A 37 15.07 -14.85 -9.91
C LEU A 37 15.69 -15.99 -9.09
N ALA A 38 16.48 -16.86 -9.74
CA ALA A 38 17.16 -17.97 -9.05
C ALA A 38 18.18 -17.52 -7.99
N ARG A 39 18.74 -16.31 -8.12
CA ARG A 39 19.76 -15.77 -7.20
C ARG A 39 19.18 -14.91 -6.09
N TYR A 40 18.12 -14.16 -6.37
CA TYR A 40 17.67 -13.05 -5.52
C TYR A 40 16.19 -13.07 -5.15
N ALA A 41 15.43 -14.07 -5.62
CA ALA A 41 14.03 -14.24 -5.27
C ALA A 41 13.76 -15.62 -4.64
N ASN A 42 12.61 -15.75 -3.99
CA ASN A 42 12.09 -16.99 -3.45
C ASN A 42 10.63 -17.19 -3.90
N GLY A 43 10.15 -18.44 -3.85
CA GLY A 43 8.76 -18.76 -4.20
C GLY A 43 8.40 -18.52 -5.67
N THR A 44 9.39 -18.57 -6.56
CA THR A 44 9.23 -18.19 -7.98
C THR A 44 8.42 -19.21 -8.76
N ASP A 45 8.57 -20.49 -8.42
CA ASP A 45 7.85 -21.59 -9.07
C ASP A 45 6.36 -21.54 -8.67
N GLU A 46 6.09 -21.32 -7.38
CA GLU A 46 4.73 -21.13 -6.86
C GLU A 46 4.07 -19.87 -7.43
N LEU A 47 4.85 -18.80 -7.63
CA LEU A 47 4.38 -17.59 -8.30
C LEU A 47 4.04 -17.87 -9.77
N GLU A 48 4.94 -18.50 -10.54
CA GLU A 48 4.71 -18.83 -11.95
C GLU A 48 3.47 -19.71 -12.11
N ASP A 49 3.31 -20.73 -11.26
CA ASP A 49 2.14 -21.60 -11.23
C ASP A 49 0.86 -20.85 -10.85
N HIS A 50 0.92 -19.95 -9.85
CA HIS A 50 -0.20 -19.07 -9.52
C HIS A 50 -0.60 -18.24 -10.74
N LEU A 51 0.36 -17.68 -11.48
CA LEU A 51 0.12 -16.78 -12.59
C LEU A 51 -0.42 -17.47 -13.84
N ARG A 52 -0.31 -18.81 -13.99
CA ARG A 52 -0.78 -19.54 -15.18
C ARG A 52 -2.22 -19.21 -15.61
N THR A 53 -3.12 -18.97 -14.66
CA THR A 53 -4.53 -18.66 -14.95
C THR A 53 -4.87 -17.17 -14.85
N ARG A 54 -3.87 -16.30 -14.70
CA ARG A 54 -4.03 -14.83 -14.61
C ARG A 54 -3.56 -14.19 -15.91
N ASP A 55 -4.08 -14.67 -17.03
CA ASP A 55 -3.73 -14.15 -18.35
C ASP A 55 -4.34 -12.75 -18.61
N PRO A 56 -3.99 -12.09 -19.73
CA PRO A 56 -4.55 -10.78 -20.08
C PRO A 56 -6.08 -10.75 -20.26
N HIS A 57 -6.72 -11.84 -20.68
CA HIS A 57 -8.19 -11.89 -20.81
C HIS A 57 -8.85 -11.93 -19.43
N TRP A 58 -8.29 -12.71 -18.51
CA TRP A 58 -8.71 -12.74 -17.11
C TRP A 58 -8.58 -11.36 -16.47
N ALA A 59 -7.45 -10.68 -16.66
CA ALA A 59 -7.25 -9.35 -16.10
C ALA A 59 -8.17 -8.31 -16.76
N ALA A 60 -8.39 -8.37 -18.07
CA ALA A 60 -9.30 -7.46 -18.80
C ALA A 60 -10.71 -7.42 -18.17
N VAL A 61 -11.25 -8.58 -17.80
CA VAL A 61 -12.56 -8.67 -17.13
C VAL A 61 -12.59 -7.90 -15.81
N ILE A 62 -11.48 -7.93 -15.06
CA ILE A 62 -11.39 -7.32 -13.73
C ILE A 62 -11.07 -5.83 -13.85
N THR A 63 -10.02 -5.50 -14.58
CA THR A 63 -9.45 -4.15 -14.72
C THR A 63 -10.28 -3.26 -15.61
N GLY A 64 -11.06 -3.82 -16.54
CA GLY A 64 -11.77 -3.06 -17.57
C GLY A 64 -10.87 -2.55 -18.69
N LEU A 65 -9.61 -2.98 -18.75
CA LEU A 65 -8.71 -2.75 -19.90
C LEU A 65 -8.96 -3.80 -20.98
N GLU A 66 -8.55 -3.51 -22.21
CA GLU A 66 -8.48 -4.51 -23.27
C GLU A 66 -7.28 -5.44 -23.04
N ALA A 67 -7.44 -6.74 -23.36
CA ALA A 67 -6.36 -7.71 -23.23
C ALA A 67 -5.12 -7.29 -24.05
N ALA A 68 -5.33 -6.67 -25.22
CA ALA A 68 -4.27 -6.15 -26.06
C ALA A 68 -3.47 -5.01 -25.42
N GLU A 69 -4.09 -4.16 -24.59
CA GLU A 69 -3.38 -3.09 -23.86
C GLU A 69 -2.46 -3.70 -22.80
N ILE A 70 -2.93 -4.74 -22.11
CA ILE A 70 -2.15 -5.47 -21.10
C ILE A 70 -0.96 -6.19 -21.74
N GLU A 71 -1.18 -6.89 -22.86
CA GLU A 71 -0.12 -7.54 -23.65
C GLU A 71 0.93 -6.53 -24.11
N ALA A 72 0.51 -5.40 -24.69
CA ALA A 72 1.41 -4.37 -25.17
C ALA A 72 2.26 -3.76 -24.04
N TYR A 73 1.65 -3.49 -22.89
CA TYR A 73 2.36 -2.95 -21.74
C TYR A 73 3.32 -3.99 -21.12
N ALA A 74 2.92 -5.26 -21.03
CA ALA A 74 3.78 -6.32 -20.52
C ALA A 74 5.00 -6.57 -21.43
N ALA A 75 4.80 -6.57 -22.74
CA ALA A 75 5.90 -6.66 -23.71
C ALA A 75 6.87 -5.48 -23.56
N LEU A 76 6.37 -4.25 -23.41
CA LEU A 76 7.20 -3.07 -23.17
C LEU A 76 8.04 -3.22 -21.89
N VAL A 77 7.43 -3.69 -20.79
CA VAL A 77 8.12 -3.95 -19.53
C VAL A 77 9.23 -4.99 -19.71
N GLY A 78 8.94 -6.13 -20.34
CA GLY A 78 9.91 -7.21 -20.53
C GLY A 78 11.05 -6.86 -21.49
N GLN A 79 10.83 -5.94 -22.43
CA GLN A 79 11.85 -5.47 -23.37
C GLN A 79 12.64 -4.25 -22.85
N THR A 80 12.32 -3.74 -21.66
CA THR A 80 12.96 -2.57 -21.07
C THR A 80 13.70 -2.95 -19.79
N PRO A 81 14.99 -3.36 -19.87
CA PRO A 81 15.75 -3.78 -18.68
C PRO A 81 15.83 -2.70 -17.58
N ARG A 82 15.81 -1.42 -17.97
CA ARG A 82 15.86 -0.27 -17.04
C ARG A 82 14.48 0.26 -16.67
N ALA A 83 13.47 -0.60 -16.65
CA ALA A 83 12.12 -0.19 -16.27
C ALA A 83 12.07 0.27 -14.80
N TYR A 84 11.55 1.48 -14.59
CA TYR A 84 11.38 2.08 -13.27
C TYR A 84 9.91 2.25 -12.92
N PHE A 85 9.49 1.67 -11.80
CA PHE A 85 8.12 1.71 -11.32
C PHE A 85 7.98 2.71 -10.16
N ARG A 86 7.40 3.88 -10.45
CA ARG A 86 7.04 4.85 -9.40
C ARG A 86 5.70 4.45 -8.76
N LEU A 87 5.76 3.85 -7.58
CA LEU A 87 4.57 3.35 -6.87
C LEU A 87 3.94 4.45 -6.02
N GLY A 88 2.85 5.04 -6.51
CA GLY A 88 2.11 6.09 -5.82
C GLY A 88 1.20 5.59 -4.67
N TYR A 89 0.60 6.53 -3.95
CA TYR A 89 -0.30 6.21 -2.83
C TYR A 89 -1.66 5.68 -3.25
N GLY A 90 -2.11 5.91 -4.50
CA GLY A 90 -3.43 5.46 -4.97
C GLY A 90 -3.64 3.95 -4.77
N LEU A 91 -2.60 3.16 -5.08
CA LEU A 91 -2.55 1.72 -4.85
C LEU A 91 -2.89 1.36 -3.39
N SER A 92 -2.23 2.04 -2.45
CA SER A 92 -2.33 1.79 -1.01
C SER A 92 -3.66 2.23 -0.38
N ARG A 93 -4.43 3.09 -1.06
CA ARG A 93 -5.69 3.67 -0.55
C ARG A 93 -6.92 2.89 -1.04
N SER A 94 -6.82 1.56 -1.01
CA SER A 94 -7.90 0.65 -1.36
C SER A 94 -7.95 -0.52 -0.38
N ARG A 95 -9.06 -1.26 -0.35
CA ARG A 95 -9.20 -2.47 0.49
C ARG A 95 -8.09 -3.49 0.23
N ASN A 96 -7.60 -3.56 -1.00
CA ASN A 96 -6.55 -4.49 -1.42
C ASN A 96 -5.16 -3.83 -1.44
N GLY A 97 -4.98 -2.68 -0.79
CA GLY A 97 -3.83 -1.81 -1.04
C GLY A 97 -2.47 -2.46 -0.77
N ALA A 98 -2.33 -3.22 0.31
CA ALA A 98 -1.09 -3.95 0.59
C ALA A 98 -0.79 -5.02 -0.47
N VAL A 99 -1.83 -5.75 -0.91
CA VAL A 99 -1.71 -6.81 -1.92
C VAL A 99 -1.40 -6.21 -3.29
N ASN A 100 -2.04 -5.10 -3.67
CA ASN A 100 -1.76 -4.39 -4.92
C ASN A 100 -0.32 -3.86 -4.93
N MET A 101 0.13 -3.23 -3.83
CA MET A 101 1.51 -2.75 -3.70
C MET A 101 2.52 -3.89 -3.82
N HIS A 102 2.25 -5.03 -3.17
CA HIS A 102 3.11 -6.21 -3.25
C HIS A 102 3.18 -6.75 -4.68
N ALA A 103 2.03 -6.99 -5.32
CA ALA A 103 1.98 -7.52 -6.68
C ALA A 103 2.69 -6.63 -7.70
N VAL A 104 2.50 -5.31 -7.63
CA VAL A 104 3.20 -4.37 -8.53
C VAL A 104 4.70 -4.34 -8.24
N ALA A 105 5.12 -4.42 -6.97
CA ALA A 105 6.53 -4.48 -6.61
C ALA A 105 7.22 -5.79 -7.06
N CYS A 106 6.47 -6.86 -7.30
CA CYS A 106 7.00 -8.09 -7.88
C CYS A 106 7.38 -7.95 -9.37
N ILE A 107 6.76 -7.03 -10.12
CA ILE A 107 7.06 -6.85 -11.57
C ILE A 107 8.55 -6.62 -11.83
N PRO A 108 9.23 -5.62 -11.21
CA PRO A 108 10.67 -5.43 -11.42
C PRO A 108 11.55 -6.54 -10.84
N VAL A 109 11.02 -7.38 -9.95
CA VAL A 109 11.72 -8.59 -9.48
C VAL A 109 11.66 -9.66 -10.57
N VAL A 110 10.49 -9.90 -11.16
CA VAL A 110 10.30 -10.87 -12.26
C VAL A 110 11.06 -10.45 -13.52
N SER A 111 11.06 -9.18 -13.87
CA SER A 111 11.78 -8.67 -15.05
C SER A 111 13.29 -8.44 -14.82
N GLY A 112 13.80 -8.63 -13.59
CA GLY A 112 15.21 -8.40 -13.28
C GLY A 112 15.65 -6.93 -13.29
N ALA A 113 14.71 -5.97 -13.32
CA ALA A 113 15.00 -4.55 -13.49
C ALA A 113 15.89 -3.94 -12.38
N TRP A 114 15.89 -4.56 -11.18
CA TRP A 114 16.75 -4.16 -10.06
C TRP A 114 18.26 -4.29 -10.33
N GLN A 115 18.67 -5.08 -11.32
CA GLN A 115 20.07 -5.23 -11.70
C GLN A 115 20.64 -4.00 -12.41
N HIS A 116 19.77 -3.09 -12.85
CA HIS A 116 20.16 -1.98 -13.68
C HIS A 116 19.98 -0.64 -12.95
N GLU A 117 21.01 0.19 -13.02
CA GLU A 117 20.91 1.56 -12.53
C GLU A 117 19.75 2.30 -13.24
N GLY A 118 18.89 2.92 -12.43
CA GLY A 118 17.67 3.57 -12.90
C GLY A 118 16.48 2.62 -13.06
N GLY A 119 16.62 1.30 -12.90
CA GLY A 119 15.52 0.34 -12.87
C GLY A 119 14.99 0.05 -11.46
N GLY A 120 13.96 -0.79 -11.36
CA GLY A 120 13.38 -1.24 -10.08
C GLY A 120 12.07 -0.53 -9.72
N ALA A 121 11.73 -0.47 -8.44
CA ALA A 121 10.54 0.22 -7.94
C ALA A 121 10.86 1.25 -6.85
N PHE A 122 10.00 2.27 -6.72
CA PHE A 122 10.15 3.29 -5.70
C PHE A 122 8.80 3.79 -5.18
N HIS A 123 8.57 3.60 -3.88
CA HIS A 123 7.37 4.06 -3.19
C HIS A 123 7.59 5.35 -2.39
N SER A 124 8.63 5.40 -1.56
CA SER A 124 8.89 6.54 -0.69
C SER A 124 10.38 6.73 -0.41
N ASN A 125 10.77 7.97 -0.09
CA ASN A 125 12.10 8.40 0.33
C ASN A 125 12.24 8.51 1.85
N THR A 126 11.32 7.94 2.64
CA THR A 126 11.31 8.07 4.11
C THR A 126 12.63 7.63 4.74
N GLY A 127 13.32 6.65 4.15
CA GLY A 127 14.61 6.15 4.63
C GLY A 127 15.85 6.98 4.26
N ILE A 128 15.76 8.01 3.41
CA ILE A 128 16.95 8.71 2.88
C ILE A 128 17.72 9.43 3.99
N TYR A 129 17.03 10.01 4.97
CA TYR A 129 17.66 10.84 5.99
C TYR A 129 18.35 10.04 7.12
N GLN A 130 18.23 8.71 7.14
CA GLN A 130 18.88 7.81 8.11
C GLN A 130 18.78 8.29 9.57
N LEU A 131 17.66 8.93 9.92
CA LEU A 131 17.47 9.51 11.25
C LEU A 131 17.47 8.41 12.31
N ARG A 132 18.20 8.61 13.41
CA ARG A 132 18.12 7.74 14.59
C ARG A 132 16.85 8.06 15.37
N LYS A 133 15.77 7.34 15.07
CA LYS A 133 14.45 7.59 15.66
C LYS A 133 14.19 6.87 16.97
N GLY A 134 15.13 6.03 17.42
CA GLY A 134 14.98 5.22 18.64
C GLY A 134 14.51 6.01 19.85
N MET A 135 15.23 7.07 20.22
CA MET A 135 14.85 7.94 21.35
C MET A 135 13.54 8.70 21.11
N ILE A 136 13.34 9.25 19.91
CA ILE A 136 12.23 10.16 19.60
C ILE A 136 10.90 9.41 19.49
N GLU A 137 10.92 8.21 18.90
CA GLU A 137 9.74 7.34 18.74
C GLU A 137 9.61 6.29 19.88
N GLY A 138 10.55 6.28 20.83
CA GLY A 138 10.57 5.33 21.96
C GLY A 138 10.75 3.87 21.56
N LEU A 139 11.38 3.59 20.41
CA LEU A 139 11.49 2.23 19.87
C LEU A 139 12.37 1.31 20.73
N ASP A 140 13.27 1.88 21.54
CA ASP A 140 14.11 1.16 22.51
C ASP A 140 13.35 0.68 23.75
N ARG A 141 12.14 1.23 23.98
CA ARG A 141 11.25 0.89 25.11
C ARG A 141 9.92 0.30 24.65
N ARG A 142 9.79 -0.04 23.38
CA ARG A 142 8.54 -0.56 22.82
C ARG A 142 8.22 -1.93 23.42
N ASP A 143 7.06 -2.02 24.06
CA ASP A 143 6.47 -3.29 24.48
C ASP A 143 5.66 -3.89 23.32
N ALA A 144 6.10 -5.04 22.81
CA ALA A 144 5.43 -5.75 21.72
C ALA A 144 4.05 -6.31 22.10
N SER A 145 3.74 -6.42 23.39
CA SER A 145 2.40 -6.81 23.87
C SER A 145 1.39 -5.65 23.81
N THR A 146 1.85 -4.41 23.63
CA THR A 146 0.97 -3.26 23.45
C THR A 146 0.22 -3.37 22.13
N ARG A 147 -1.11 -3.24 22.20
CA ARG A 147 -1.99 -3.31 21.02
C ARG A 147 -1.63 -2.21 20.01
N ALA A 148 -1.40 -2.60 18.77
CA ALA A 148 -1.31 -1.69 17.65
C ALA A 148 -2.72 -1.51 17.05
N LEU A 149 -3.26 -0.30 17.17
CA LEU A 149 -4.58 0.03 16.65
C LEU A 149 -4.41 0.89 15.39
N ASP A 150 -5.09 0.51 14.31
CA ASP A 150 -5.00 1.21 13.03
C ASP A 150 -5.70 2.58 13.11
N GLN A 151 -4.94 3.65 12.93
CA GLN A 151 -5.46 5.02 12.89
C GLN A 151 -6.57 5.21 11.84
N SER A 152 -6.51 4.48 10.72
CA SER A 152 -7.56 4.54 9.69
C SER A 152 -8.92 4.06 10.23
N ARG A 153 -8.92 3.30 11.33
CA ARG A 153 -10.11 2.77 12.00
C ARG A 153 -10.45 3.53 13.27
N ILE A 154 -9.92 4.73 13.50
CA ILE A 154 -10.09 5.48 14.75
C ILE A 154 -11.57 5.65 15.15
N GLY A 155 -12.49 5.85 14.20
CA GLY A 155 -13.92 5.90 14.49
C GLY A 155 -14.46 4.60 15.10
N ALA A 156 -14.14 3.45 14.48
CA ALA A 156 -14.52 2.13 14.99
C ALA A 156 -13.88 1.82 16.35
N ILE A 157 -12.60 2.17 16.51
CA ILE A 157 -11.84 2.00 17.77
C ILE A 157 -12.50 2.78 18.90
N LEU A 158 -12.79 4.07 18.68
CA LEU A 158 -13.40 4.93 19.69
C LEU A 158 -14.86 4.57 19.96
N CYS A 159 -15.56 3.95 19.00
CA CYS A 159 -16.90 3.39 19.19
C CYS A 159 -16.92 2.01 19.86
N GLY A 160 -15.76 1.40 20.15
CA GLY A 160 -15.68 0.15 20.91
C GLY A 160 -15.91 -1.13 20.09
N GLU A 161 -15.67 -1.12 18.77
CA GLU A 161 -15.81 -2.33 17.95
C GLU A 161 -14.77 -3.39 18.34
N GLU A 162 -15.22 -4.59 18.71
CA GLU A 162 -14.38 -5.65 19.29
C GLU A 162 -13.26 -6.13 18.34
N GLU A 163 -13.57 -6.24 17.05
CA GLU A 163 -12.64 -6.68 16.00
C GLU A 163 -11.40 -5.79 15.93
N VAL A 164 -11.57 -4.47 16.01
CA VAL A 164 -10.46 -3.51 15.89
C VAL A 164 -9.76 -3.24 17.23
N LEU A 165 -10.39 -3.59 18.35
CA LEU A 165 -9.80 -3.51 19.68
C LEU A 165 -8.97 -4.74 20.05
N TRP A 166 -9.02 -5.80 19.24
CA TRP A 166 -8.33 -7.06 19.46
C TRP A 166 -8.63 -7.66 20.84
N GLY A 167 -9.91 -7.64 21.24
CA GLY A 167 -10.39 -8.14 22.54
C GLY A 167 -9.92 -7.35 23.77
N GLY A 168 -9.20 -6.24 23.59
CA GLY A 168 -8.77 -5.39 24.69
C GLY A 168 -9.80 -4.33 25.08
N PRO A 169 -9.56 -3.60 26.19
CA PRO A 169 -10.52 -2.63 26.72
C PRO A 169 -10.70 -1.42 25.80
N PRO A 170 -11.80 -0.65 25.99
CA PRO A 170 -12.02 0.62 25.30
C PRO A 170 -10.86 1.60 25.51
N VAL A 171 -10.57 2.40 24.49
CA VAL A 171 -9.61 3.51 24.62
C VAL A 171 -10.24 4.63 25.46
N LYS A 172 -9.51 5.08 26.48
CA LYS A 172 -9.93 6.13 27.44
C LYS A 172 -9.07 7.40 27.37
N ALA A 173 -7.92 7.33 26.71
CA ALA A 173 -7.02 8.47 26.54
C ALA A 173 -6.35 8.44 25.16
N LEU A 174 -6.23 9.60 24.52
CA LEU A 174 -5.51 9.79 23.27
C LEU A 174 -4.54 10.95 23.41
N PHE A 175 -3.30 10.72 22.97
CA PHE A 175 -2.35 11.78 22.65
C PHE A 175 -2.22 11.86 21.14
N ILE A 176 -2.57 13.01 20.57
CA ILE A 176 -2.59 13.24 19.12
C ILE A 176 -1.49 14.24 18.80
N GLN A 177 -0.59 13.86 17.90
CA GLN A 177 0.48 14.73 17.43
C GLN A 177 0.55 14.63 15.91
N ASN A 178 0.74 15.78 15.24
CA ASN A 178 1.01 15.85 13.80
C ASN A 178 -0.08 15.20 12.92
N THR A 179 -1.34 15.26 13.36
CA THR A 179 -2.47 14.74 12.59
C THR A 179 -3.79 15.37 13.07
N ASN A 180 -4.79 15.43 12.18
CA ASN A 180 -6.11 15.99 12.44
C ASN A 180 -7.21 14.93 12.13
N PRO A 181 -7.36 13.88 12.97
CA PRO A 181 -8.23 12.74 12.67
C PRO A 181 -9.68 13.11 12.43
N LEU A 182 -10.21 14.14 13.09
CA LEU A 182 -11.58 14.62 12.86
C LEU A 182 -11.82 15.15 11.45
N SER A 183 -10.76 15.49 10.70
CA SER A 183 -10.86 15.93 9.31
C SER A 183 -10.43 14.86 8.30
N VAL A 184 -9.40 14.07 8.62
CA VAL A 184 -8.72 13.20 7.64
C VAL A 184 -9.08 11.71 7.75
N ALA A 185 -9.60 11.25 8.89
CA ALA A 185 -9.93 9.85 9.07
C ALA A 185 -11.20 9.47 8.27
N PRO A 186 -11.28 8.24 7.74
CA PRO A 186 -12.49 7.76 7.09
C PRO A 186 -13.60 7.53 8.13
N ASP A 187 -14.85 7.42 7.66
CA ASP A 187 -16.04 7.25 8.51
C ASP A 187 -16.22 8.39 9.52
N GLN A 188 -16.37 9.59 8.97
CA GLN A 188 -16.49 10.85 9.72
C GLN A 188 -17.55 10.82 10.82
N GLU A 189 -18.65 10.12 10.60
CA GLU A 189 -19.73 9.99 11.59
C GLU A 189 -19.27 9.21 12.82
N LYS A 190 -18.63 8.04 12.63
CA LYS A 190 -18.07 7.29 13.75
C LYS A 190 -16.94 8.04 14.44
N VAL A 191 -16.11 8.75 13.69
CA VAL A 191 -15.04 9.57 14.26
C VAL A 191 -15.62 10.62 15.19
N ARG A 192 -16.59 11.43 14.73
CA ARG A 192 -17.24 12.46 15.56
C ARG A 192 -17.89 11.86 16.80
N ARG A 193 -18.65 10.77 16.66
CA ARG A 193 -19.27 10.08 17.80
C ARG A 193 -18.24 9.56 18.80
N GLY A 194 -17.13 9.02 18.31
CA GLY A 194 -16.04 8.53 19.14
C GLY A 194 -15.37 9.64 19.95
N PHE A 195 -15.10 10.79 19.33
CA PHE A 195 -14.50 11.95 19.99
C PHE A 195 -15.46 12.68 20.95
N ALA A 196 -16.78 12.55 20.76
CA ALA A 196 -17.79 13.16 21.63
C ALA A 196 -18.05 12.39 22.94
N ARG A 197 -17.31 11.31 23.21
CA ARG A 197 -17.43 10.50 24.41
C ARG A 197 -17.00 11.27 25.66
N GLU A 198 -17.87 11.32 26.67
CA GLU A 198 -17.58 11.98 27.96
C GLU A 198 -16.46 11.29 28.76
N ASP A 199 -16.21 10.00 28.49
CA ASP A 199 -15.22 9.18 29.18
C ASP A 199 -13.87 9.10 28.44
N LEU A 200 -13.66 9.97 27.45
CA LEU A 200 -12.46 10.02 26.61
C LEU A 200 -11.65 11.27 26.90
N PHE A 201 -10.44 11.09 27.44
CA PHE A 201 -9.47 12.16 27.53
C PHE A 201 -8.71 12.32 26.21
N VAL A 202 -8.65 13.53 25.67
CA VAL A 202 -7.91 13.83 24.43
C VAL A 202 -6.92 14.95 24.71
N ALA A 203 -5.66 14.75 24.33
CA ALA A 203 -4.65 15.81 24.33
C ALA A 203 -4.10 15.96 22.92
N VAL A 204 -4.09 17.18 22.39
CA VAL A 204 -3.65 17.46 21.02
C VAL A 204 -2.43 18.38 21.05
N HIS A 205 -1.31 17.88 20.55
CA HIS A 205 -0.10 18.67 20.31
C HIS A 205 -0.10 19.16 18.86
N GLU A 206 -0.48 20.42 18.67
CA GLU A 206 -0.75 21.01 17.36
C GLU A 206 -0.36 22.49 17.33
N GLN A 207 0.02 22.99 16.14
CA GLN A 207 0.42 24.39 15.94
C GLN A 207 -0.78 25.32 15.70
N PHE A 208 -1.90 24.75 15.26
CA PHE A 208 -3.12 25.46 14.88
C PHE A 208 -4.37 24.90 15.56
N MET A 209 -5.42 25.72 15.65
CA MET A 209 -6.71 25.27 16.17
C MET A 209 -7.50 24.49 15.12
N THR A 210 -7.05 23.26 14.84
CA THR A 210 -7.68 22.31 13.92
C THR A 210 -9.00 21.76 14.48
N ASP A 211 -9.81 21.09 13.65
CA ASP A 211 -11.04 20.43 14.10
C ASP A 211 -10.80 19.47 15.26
N THR A 212 -9.68 18.73 15.22
CA THR A 212 -9.30 17.85 16.33
C THR A 212 -8.88 18.62 17.57
N ALA A 213 -8.10 19.70 17.43
CA ALA A 213 -7.67 20.51 18.57
C ALA A 213 -8.85 21.13 19.33
N ARG A 214 -9.92 21.52 18.62
CA ARG A 214 -11.15 22.06 19.23
C ARG A 214 -11.92 21.07 20.09
N CYS A 215 -11.68 19.76 19.92
CA CYS A 215 -12.29 18.70 20.72
C CYS A 215 -11.45 18.31 21.94
N SER A 216 -10.24 18.85 22.08
CA SER A 216 -9.46 18.72 23.30
C SER A 216 -10.04 19.64 24.38
N PRO A 217 -10.23 19.17 25.63
CA PRO A 217 -10.56 20.03 26.77
C PRO A 217 -9.44 21.04 27.07
#